data_AF-A0A944F4M1-F1
#
_entry.id   AF-A0A944F4M1-F1
#
_cell.length_a   1.000
_cell.length_b   1.000
_cell.length_c   1.000
_cell.angle_alpha   90.00
_cell.angle_beta   90.00
_cell.angle_gamma   90.00
#
_symmetry.space_group_name_H-M   'P 1'
#
loop_
_entity.id
_entity.type
_entity.pdbx_description
1 polymer ?
#
loop_
_entity_poly.entity_id
_entity_poly.type
_entity_poly.pdbx_seq_one_letter_code
_entity_poly.pdbx_strand_id
1 'polypeptide(L)'
;MWEVIQPLLPVRDLRKGGGVRKYGDRLVLDSVFYVLRSGCQWRMLPRDLMPWDAAHRWFTKWRRDGTWDRVHDELRRQVRIGAGRDPEPSAAVIDAQSIKTSEGGEARGFDAGKRTTGRYLKPTRACPSCV
;
A
#
# COMPACT_ATOMS: atom_id res chain seq x y z
N MET A 1 10.23 12.67 9.14
CA MET A 1 9.25 11.86 8.37
C MET A 1 7.87 12.49 8.34
N TRP A 2 7.24 12.80 9.48
CA TRP A 2 5.93 13.49 9.50
C TRP A 2 5.91 14.79 8.68
N GLU A 3 6.94 15.63 8.82
CA GLU A 3 7.05 16.91 8.10
C GLU A 3 7.05 16.77 6.57
N VAL A 4 7.54 15.64 6.06
CA VAL A 4 7.53 15.32 4.62
C VAL A 4 6.15 14.83 4.18
N ILE A 5 5.49 14.01 5.01
CA ILE A 5 4.24 13.34 4.64
C ILE A 5 3.04 14.28 4.80
N GLN A 6 3.01 15.08 5.87
CA GLN A 6 1.90 16.00 6.17
C GLN A 6 1.43 16.82 4.95
N PRO A 7 2.30 17.51 4.19
CA PRO A 7 1.85 18.31 3.04
C PRO A 7 1.30 17.48 1.88
N LEU A 8 1.62 16.19 1.81
CA LEU A 8 1.13 15.28 0.75
C LEU A 8 -0.25 14.69 1.07
N LEU A 9 -0.66 14.75 2.34
CA LEU A 9 -1.97 14.27 2.75
C LEU A 9 -3.08 15.13 2.12
N PRO A 10 -4.22 14.52 1.75
CA PRO A 10 -5.29 15.25 1.10
C PRO A 10 -5.81 16.38 1.99
N VAL A 11 -5.70 17.61 1.50
CA VAL A 11 -6.24 18.80 2.15
C VAL A 11 -7.74 18.64 2.28
N ARG A 12 -8.23 18.85 3.49
CA ARG A 12 -9.64 18.68 3.81
C ARG A 12 -10.42 19.90 3.33
N ASP A 13 -11.31 19.68 2.37
CA ASP A 13 -12.31 20.68 2.03
C ASP A 13 -13.52 20.53 2.98
N LEU A 14 -13.53 21.32 4.05
CA LEU A 14 -14.63 21.34 5.03
C LEU A 14 -15.93 21.91 4.43
N ARG A 15 -15.87 22.58 3.27
CA ARG A 15 -17.03 23.17 2.59
C ARG A 15 -17.84 22.13 1.82
N LYS A 16 -17.19 21.03 1.40
CA LYS A 16 -17.85 19.88 0.74
C LYS A 16 -18.66 18.99 1.71
N GLY A 17 -18.77 19.41 2.96
CA GLY A 17 -19.42 18.64 4.02
C GLY A 17 -18.55 17.51 4.53
N GLY A 18 -18.89 17.03 5.73
CA GLY A 18 -18.16 15.99 6.44
C GLY A 18 -17.87 16.42 7.88
N GLY A 19 -18.29 15.59 8.83
CA GLY A 19 -18.07 15.87 10.25
C GLY A 19 -16.59 16.04 10.60
N VAL A 20 -16.34 16.63 11.78
CA VAL A 20 -15.01 16.71 12.37
C VAL A 20 -14.45 15.27 12.45
N ARG A 21 -13.20 15.07 12.02
CA ARG A 21 -12.60 13.75 12.13
C ARG A 21 -12.39 13.47 13.61
N LYS A 22 -12.86 12.32 14.07
CA LYS A 22 -12.58 11.83 15.42
C LYS A 22 -11.08 11.63 15.68
N TYR A 23 -10.30 11.35 14.63
CA TYR A 23 -8.87 11.05 14.73
C TYR A 23 -8.05 11.98 13.85
N GLY A 24 -6.93 12.48 14.38
CA GLY A 24 -5.97 13.28 13.63
C GLY A 24 -5.16 12.45 12.63
N ASP A 25 -4.63 13.10 11.61
CA ASP A 25 -3.92 12.45 10.50
C ASP A 25 -2.65 11.73 10.95
N ARG A 26 -1.97 12.25 11.97
CA ARG A 26 -0.79 11.62 12.57
C ARG A 26 -1.13 10.28 13.23
N LEU A 27 -2.21 10.21 14.00
CA LEU A 27 -2.65 8.96 14.63
C LEU A 27 -3.05 7.91 13.59
N VAL A 28 -3.65 8.34 12.47
CA VAL A 28 -3.94 7.45 11.33
C VAL A 28 -2.65 6.87 10.77
N LEU A 29 -1.63 7.70 10.50
CA LEU A 29 -0.34 7.23 10.02
C LEU A 29 0.36 6.32 11.02
N ASP A 30 0.40 6.68 12.30
CA ASP A 30 1.04 5.87 13.33
C ASP A 30 0.41 4.48 13.42
N SER A 31 -0.93 4.42 13.33
CA SER A 31 -1.69 3.15 13.28
C SER A 31 -1.35 2.32 12.05
N VAL A 32 -1.27 2.93 10.87
CA VAL A 32 -0.92 2.23 9.62
C VAL A 32 0.53 1.76 9.64
N PHE A 33 1.46 2.61 10.06
CA PHE A 33 2.88 2.29 10.14
C PHE A 33 3.17 1.20 11.16
N TYR A 34 2.41 1.13 12.26
CA TYR A 34 2.50 0.02 13.18
C TYR A 34 2.24 -1.32 12.47
N VAL A 35 1.15 -1.40 11.70
CA VAL A 35 0.80 -2.62 10.93
C VAL A 35 1.87 -2.93 9.89
N LEU A 36 2.31 -1.92 9.12
CA LEU A 36 3.32 -2.10 8.06
C LEU A 36 4.68 -2.52 8.62
N ARG A 37 5.06 -2.01 9.79
CA ARG A 37 6.36 -2.32 10.42
C ARG A 37 6.35 -3.68 11.11
N SER A 38 5.27 -4.01 11.82
CA SER A 38 5.16 -5.25 12.58
C SER A 38 4.71 -6.44 11.73
N GLY A 39 4.02 -6.19 10.61
CA GLY A 39 3.36 -7.24 9.82
C GLY A 39 2.17 -7.88 10.53
N CYS A 40 1.68 -7.30 11.63
CA CYS A 40 0.56 -7.87 12.37
C CYS A 40 -0.75 -7.79 11.57
N GLN A 41 -1.71 -8.65 11.89
CA GLN A 41 -3.06 -8.52 11.33
C GLN A 41 -3.69 -7.21 11.82
N TRP A 42 -4.54 -6.57 11.00
CA TRP A 42 -5.22 -5.33 11.38
C TRP A 42 -5.96 -5.46 12.72
N ARG A 43 -6.64 -6.58 12.98
CA ARG A 43 -7.37 -6.84 14.23
C ARG A 43 -6.49 -6.92 15.48
N MET A 44 -5.18 -7.09 15.31
CA MET A 44 -4.18 -7.13 16.38
C MET A 44 -3.58 -5.75 16.67
N LEU A 45 -4.08 -4.69 16.03
CA LEU A 45 -3.64 -3.33 16.31
C LEU A 45 -3.87 -3.00 17.80
N PRO A 46 -2.84 -2.49 18.51
CA PRO A 46 -2.95 -2.07 19.89
C PRO A 46 -4.07 -1.04 20.12
N ARG A 47 -4.66 -1.04 21.34
CA ARG A 47 -5.84 -0.23 21.69
C ARG A 47 -5.52 1.25 21.97
N ASP A 48 -4.25 1.57 22.21
CA ASP A 48 -3.69 2.92 22.33
C ASP A 48 -3.61 3.63 20.97
N LEU A 49 -3.58 2.87 19.88
CA LEU A 49 -3.70 3.38 18.53
C LEU A 49 -5.18 3.49 18.10
N MET A 50 -5.43 3.94 16.88
CA MET A 50 -6.80 4.07 16.41
C MET A 50 -7.46 2.68 16.27
N PRO A 51 -8.79 2.55 16.39
CA PRO A 51 -9.48 1.29 16.14
C PRO A 51 -9.14 0.72 14.76
N TRP A 52 -8.92 -0.60 14.70
CA TRP A 52 -8.42 -1.28 13.50
C TRP A 52 -9.28 -1.04 12.25
N ASP A 53 -10.60 -0.96 12.43
CA ASP A 53 -11.58 -0.74 11.36
C ASP A 53 -11.46 0.67 10.77
N ALA A 54 -11.24 1.66 11.63
CA ALA A 54 -10.99 3.03 11.23
C ALA A 54 -9.62 3.17 10.54
N ALA A 55 -8.57 2.52 11.06
CA ALA A 55 -7.24 2.50 10.43
C ALA A 55 -7.31 1.90 9.02
N HIS A 56 -7.91 0.72 8.91
CA HIS A 56 -8.06 0.03 7.65
C HIS A 56 -8.90 0.81 6.64
N ARG A 57 -9.97 1.49 7.10
CA ARG A 57 -10.79 2.36 6.24
C ARG A 57 -9.98 3.53 5.69
N TRP A 58 -9.19 4.20 6.53
CA TRP A 58 -8.33 5.30 6.09
C TRP A 58 -7.24 4.83 5.14
N PHE A 59 -6.57 3.74 5.48
CA PHE A 59 -5.59 3.11 4.60
C PHE A 59 -6.19 2.82 3.21
N THR A 60 -7.36 2.19 3.18
CA THR A 60 -8.06 1.85 1.93
C THR A 60 -8.48 3.09 1.15
N LYS A 61 -8.96 4.13 1.84
CA LYS A 61 -9.34 5.40 1.21
C LYS A 61 -8.12 6.06 0.55
N TRP A 62 -7.03 6.19 1.29
CA TRP A 62 -5.78 6.78 0.80
C TRP A 62 -5.08 5.97 -0.28
N ARG A 63 -5.37 4.66 -0.34
CA ARG A 63 -4.95 3.81 -1.46
C ARG A 63 -5.74 4.11 -2.72
N ARG A 64 -7.05 4.32 -2.59
CA ARG A 64 -7.93 4.57 -3.75
C ARG A 64 -7.75 5.96 -4.34
N ASP A 65 -7.40 6.95 -3.52
CA ASP A 65 -7.20 8.33 -3.96
C ASP A 65 -5.75 8.66 -4.35
N GLY A 66 -4.85 7.66 -4.38
CA GLY A 66 -3.45 7.82 -4.76
C GLY A 66 -2.59 8.58 -3.74
N THR A 67 -3.08 8.80 -2.52
CA THR A 67 -2.28 9.43 -1.46
C THR A 67 -1.05 8.58 -1.11
N TRP A 68 -1.19 7.26 -1.01
CA TRP A 68 -0.04 6.40 -0.72
C TRP A 68 1.01 6.40 -1.82
N ASP A 69 0.61 6.50 -3.09
CA ASP A 69 1.54 6.56 -4.21
C ASP A 69 2.39 7.85 -4.13
N ARG A 70 1.73 9.00 -3.92
CA ARG A 70 2.42 10.29 -3.71
C ARG A 70 3.39 10.28 -2.54
N VAL A 71 2.98 9.67 -1.41
CA VAL A 71 3.84 9.54 -0.23
C VAL A 71 5.03 8.62 -0.54
N HIS A 72 4.79 7.49 -1.19
CA HIS A 72 5.84 6.55 -1.57
C HIS A 72 6.86 7.20 -2.52
N ASP A 73 6.39 7.91 -3.53
CA ASP A 73 7.23 8.53 -4.54
C ASP A 73 8.15 9.60 -3.95
N GLU A 74 7.62 10.45 -3.06
CA GLU A 74 8.43 11.48 -2.39
C GLU A 74 9.47 10.85 -1.45
N LEU A 75 9.10 9.83 -0.67
CA LEU A 75 10.06 9.12 0.19
C LEU A 75 11.15 8.43 -0.64
N ARG A 76 10.77 7.76 -1.74
CA ARG A 76 11.72 7.16 -2.69
C ARG A 76 12.67 8.20 -3.26
N ARG A 77 12.15 9.35 -3.67
CA ARG A 77 12.93 10.48 -4.22
C ARG A 77 14.00 10.94 -3.22
N GLN A 78 13.63 11.15 -1.96
CA GLN A 78 14.57 11.57 -0.92
C GLN A 78 15.64 10.53 -0.62
N VAL A 79 15.28 9.25 -0.55
CA VAL A 79 16.25 8.16 -0.34
C VAL A 79 17.27 8.11 -1.49
N ARG A 80 16.82 8.32 -2.73
CA ARG A 80 17.71 8.30 -3.90
C ARG A 80 18.66 9.50 -3.93
N ILE A 81 18.16 10.70 -3.64
CA ILE A 81 18.98 11.91 -3.53
C ILE A 81 20.01 11.75 -2.41
N GLY A 82 19.60 11.26 -1.24
CA GLY A 82 20.52 11.01 -0.12
C GLY A 82 21.61 9.98 -0.45
N ALA A 83 21.35 9.09 -1.40
CA ALA A 83 22.32 8.13 -1.93
C ALA A 83 23.14 8.67 -3.13
N GLY A 84 23.00 9.95 -3.50
CA GLY A 84 23.69 10.55 -4.64
C GLY A 84 23.24 10.03 -6.00
N ARG A 85 22.01 9.50 -6.10
CA ARG A 85 21.44 8.92 -7.32
C ARG A 85 20.40 9.85 -7.93
N ASP A 86 20.11 9.66 -9.22
CA ASP A 86 19.01 10.35 -9.90
C ASP A 86 17.69 10.16 -9.13
N PRO A 87 16.91 11.21 -8.84
CA PRO A 87 15.66 11.09 -8.11
C PRO A 87 14.64 10.14 -8.77
N GLU A 88 14.62 10.07 -10.10
CA GLU A 88 13.76 9.17 -10.87
C GLU A 88 14.56 7.92 -11.30
N PRO A 89 14.17 6.71 -10.86
CA PRO A 89 14.80 5.49 -11.33
C PRO A 89 14.46 5.23 -12.81
N SER A 90 15.47 4.83 -13.58
CA SER A 90 15.29 4.37 -14.96
C SER A 90 14.69 2.96 -15.07
N ALA A 91 14.75 2.17 -14.00
CA ALA A 91 14.21 0.81 -13.93
C ALA A 91 13.76 0.44 -12.51
N ALA A 92 12.76 -0.44 -12.42
CA ALA A 92 12.28 -1.00 -11.16
C ALA A 92 12.33 -2.54 -11.21
N VAL A 93 12.78 -3.17 -10.12
CA VAL A 93 12.75 -4.62 -9.94
C VAL A 93 11.58 -4.96 -9.01
N ILE A 94 10.62 -5.73 -9.53
CA ILE A 94 9.47 -6.21 -8.77
C ILE A 94 9.72 -7.67 -8.43
N ASP A 95 9.96 -7.97 -7.15
CA ASP A 95 9.98 -9.34 -6.66
C ASP A 95 8.57 -9.75 -6.19
N ALA A 96 8.14 -10.94 -6.57
CA ALA A 96 6.91 -11.54 -6.09
C ALA A 96 7.29 -12.84 -5.39
N GLN A 97 6.65 -13.19 -4.28
CA GLN A 97 6.87 -14.49 -3.64
C GLN A 97 5.90 -15.53 -4.23
N SER A 98 6.41 -16.71 -4.60
CA SER A 98 5.59 -17.85 -5.05
C SER A 98 5.66 -18.95 -4.01
N ILE A 99 4.52 -19.35 -3.46
CA ILE A 99 4.42 -20.38 -2.42
C ILE A 99 3.86 -21.66 -3.06
N LYS A 100 4.46 -22.81 -2.73
CA LYS A 100 3.94 -24.12 -3.14
C LYS A 100 2.56 -24.35 -2.51
N THR A 101 1.55 -24.57 -3.35
CA THR A 101 0.21 -24.91 -2.88
C THR A 101 0.04 -26.42 -2.79
N SER A 102 -0.41 -26.92 -1.64
CA SER A 102 -0.62 -28.36 -1.37
C SER A 102 -1.82 -28.96 -2.10
N GLU A 103 -2.88 -28.18 -2.38
CA GLU A 103 -4.12 -28.68 -2.99
C GLU A 103 -4.27 -28.27 -4.47
N GLY A 104 -4.85 -29.15 -5.28
CA GLY A 104 -4.99 -28.99 -6.73
C GLY A 104 -6.35 -28.45 -7.15
N GLY A 105 -6.33 -27.27 -7.76
CA GLY A 105 -7.50 -26.68 -8.42
C GLY A 105 -7.12 -26.11 -9.79
N GLU A 106 -8.14 -25.76 -10.58
CA GLU A 106 -8.08 -25.39 -12.02
C GLU A 106 -7.21 -24.17 -12.37
N ALA A 107 -6.68 -23.46 -11.37
CA ALA A 107 -5.90 -22.23 -11.52
C ALA A 107 -4.44 -22.43 -11.08
N ARG A 108 -3.75 -23.40 -11.70
CA ARG A 108 -2.32 -23.67 -11.50
C ARG A 108 -1.47 -23.10 -12.63
N GLY A 109 -0.28 -22.61 -12.26
CA GLY A 109 0.78 -22.21 -13.19
C GLY A 109 2.16 -22.53 -12.62
N PHE A 110 3.12 -22.77 -13.51
CA PHE A 110 4.51 -23.01 -13.13
C PHE A 110 5.29 -21.70 -13.22
N ASP A 111 5.85 -21.25 -12.10
CA ASP A 111 6.81 -20.16 -12.08
C ASP A 111 8.18 -20.73 -12.49
N ALA A 112 8.59 -20.49 -13.73
CA ALA A 112 9.88 -20.96 -14.23
C ALA A 112 11.07 -20.31 -13.49
N GLY A 113 10.93 -19.03 -13.10
CA GLY A 113 11.97 -18.31 -12.36
C GLY A 113 12.22 -18.91 -10.97
N LYS A 114 11.16 -19.37 -10.30
CA LYS A 114 11.26 -20.01 -8.97
C LYS A 114 11.18 -21.53 -8.98
N ARG A 115 11.08 -22.14 -10.17
CA ARG A 115 10.90 -23.58 -10.37
C ARG A 115 9.82 -24.17 -9.45
N THR A 116 8.73 -23.42 -9.28
CA THR A 116 7.70 -23.71 -8.28
C THR A 116 6.33 -23.65 -8.90
N THR A 117 5.51 -24.68 -8.65
CA THR A 117 4.10 -24.71 -9.04
C THR A 117 3.27 -24.03 -7.96
N GLY A 118 2.50 -23.01 -8.37
CA GLY A 118 1.66 -22.22 -7.48
C GLY A 118 0.29 -21.93 -8.10
N ARG A 119 -0.60 -21.34 -7.29
CA ARG A 119 -1.91 -20.89 -7.74
C ARG A 119 -1.81 -19.46 -8.25
N TYR A 120 -2.28 -19.21 -9.47
CA TYR A 120 -2.41 -17.85 -10.02
C TYR A 120 -3.89 -17.51 -10.19
N LEU A 121 -4.28 -16.28 -9.88
CA LEU A 121 -5.60 -15.79 -10.27
C LEU A 121 -5.62 -15.66 -11.79
N LYS A 122 -6.47 -16.42 -12.48
CA LYS A 122 -6.69 -16.21 -13.91
C LYS A 122 -7.21 -14.78 -14.09
N PRO A 123 -6.62 -13.96 -14.98
CA PRO A 123 -7.19 -12.65 -15.27
C PRO A 123 -8.62 -12.84 -15.75
N THR A 124 -9.60 -12.23 -15.08
CA THR A 124 -10.95 -12.08 -15.62
C THR A 124 -10.84 -11.20 -16.85
N ARG A 125 -10.91 -11.82 -18.04
CA ARG A 125 -11.05 -11.24 -19.40
C ARG A 125 -10.44 -9.84 -19.59
N ALA A 126 -9.40 -9.77 -20.42
CA ALA A 126 -8.90 -8.52 -20.98
C ALA A 126 -10.05 -7.67 -21.53
N CYS A 127 -10.02 -6.37 -21.24
CA CYS A 127 -10.89 -5.37 -21.83
C CYS A 127 -10.61 -5.34 -23.35
N PRO A 128 -11.59 -5.60 -24.24
CA PRO A 128 -11.33 -5.74 -25.68
C PRO A 128 -10.90 -4.47 -26.42
N SER A 129 -10.85 -3.31 -25.74
CA SER A 129 -10.67 -2.01 -26.39
C SER A 129 -9.26 -1.43 -26.27
N CYS A 130 -8.27 -2.21 -25.85
CA CYS A 130 -6.87 -1.78 -25.83
C CYS A 130 -6.05 -2.62 -26.81
N VAL A 131 -6.23 -2.32 -28.09
CA VAL A 131 -5.25 -2.56 -29.16
C VAL A 131 -5.21 -1.31 -30.02
#